data_AF-A0A0S3UHJ4-F1
#
_entry.id   AF-A0A0S3UHJ4-F1
#
_cell.length_a   1.000
_cell.length_b   1.000
_cell.length_c   1.000
_cell.angle_alpha   90.00
_cell.angle_beta   90.00
_cell.angle_gamma   90.00
#
_symmetry.space_group_name_H-M   'P 1'
#
loop_
_entity.id
_entity.type
_entity.pdbx_description
1 polymer ?
#
loop_
_entity_poly.entity_id
_entity_poly.type
_entity_poly.pdbx_seq_one_letter_code
_entity_poly.pdbx_strand_id
1 'polypeptide(L)'
;MKVVLAFDSFKGSLTAKQATDAAAMGITDAFPAAEIVCLPMADGGEGTTETLVRHIGAEWTTCKVHDPLMRPLVTRYAVGANRHVAIMEMATAAGLTLLQSNEQNPMKTTTFGVGELILDAVRAGIQHILIGIGGSATNDGGAGMLAALGAKFYIDNRVIDCPRGGDLIHLTSIDLSSLAAFHNVQIEVLCDVSNPLFGCNGAAYVYAPQKGATQDEVKLLDSGLRNLARLCKADPSVPGCGAAGGLGYAFCLLGAQLRRGVDVILETAGLATHLHNADLVITGEGKIDSQTLNNKLPFGVMSMARTYNIPTIALAGCVANHDQLVLAGFHNVVGINPPDSLLSEAMKVEVAAHRLRNTAKEVVKEIFLNGNH
;
A
#
# COMPACT_ATOMS: atom_id res chain seq x y z
N MET A 1 -8.17 -18.43 27.04
CA MET A 1 -7.26 -18.33 25.88
C MET A 1 -7.84 -17.30 24.93
N LYS A 2 -7.05 -16.29 24.58
CA LYS A 2 -7.36 -15.27 23.60
C LYS A 2 -6.40 -15.38 22.42
N VAL A 3 -6.95 -15.54 21.21
CA VAL A 3 -6.18 -15.65 19.96
C VAL A 3 -6.55 -14.52 19.02
N VAL A 4 -5.53 -13.79 18.55
CA VAL A 4 -5.70 -12.74 17.54
C VAL A 4 -5.34 -13.30 16.17
N LEU A 5 -6.25 -13.16 15.22
CA LEU A 5 -6.10 -13.61 13.84
C LEU A 5 -5.93 -12.39 12.93
N ALA A 6 -4.77 -12.27 12.30
CA ALA A 6 -4.38 -11.11 11.49
C ALA A 6 -3.88 -11.58 10.12
N PHE A 7 -4.78 -11.83 9.18
CA PHE A 7 -4.42 -12.43 7.88
C PHE A 7 -4.45 -11.42 6.73
N ASP A 8 -3.50 -11.55 5.81
CA ASP A 8 -3.62 -11.00 4.45
C ASP A 8 -4.41 -11.98 3.58
N SER A 9 -4.76 -11.54 2.38
CA SER A 9 -5.26 -12.40 1.32
C SER A 9 -4.25 -13.50 0.94
N PHE A 10 -4.80 -14.66 0.59
CA PHE A 10 -4.07 -15.67 -0.16
C PHE A 10 -4.28 -15.37 -1.64
N LYS A 11 -3.43 -14.50 -2.19
CA LYS A 11 -3.57 -13.93 -3.55
C LYS A 11 -4.02 -14.98 -4.58
N GLY A 12 -5.15 -14.70 -5.23
CA GLY A 12 -5.80 -15.58 -6.22
C GLY A 12 -6.66 -16.70 -5.65
N SER A 13 -6.79 -16.82 -4.31
CA SER A 13 -7.58 -17.86 -3.62
C SER A 13 -8.50 -17.24 -2.56
N LEU A 14 -8.02 -17.05 -1.32
CA LEU A 14 -8.83 -16.53 -0.21
C LEU A 14 -8.65 -15.03 -0.07
N THR A 15 -9.76 -14.32 0.16
CA THR A 15 -9.70 -12.97 0.73
C THR A 15 -9.19 -13.02 2.17
N ALA A 16 -8.64 -11.91 2.68
CA ALA A 16 -8.22 -11.79 4.08
C ALA A 16 -9.34 -12.20 5.05
N LYS A 17 -10.59 -11.80 4.77
CA LYS A 17 -11.77 -12.18 5.57
C LYS A 17 -11.98 -13.69 5.58
N GLN A 18 -11.98 -14.34 4.40
CA GLN A 18 -12.17 -15.79 4.31
C GLN A 18 -11.05 -16.56 5.03
N ALA A 19 -9.81 -16.09 4.93
CA ALA A 19 -8.69 -16.69 5.65
C ALA A 19 -8.88 -16.58 7.17
N THR A 20 -9.23 -15.39 7.66
CA THR A 20 -9.47 -15.13 9.08
C THR A 20 -10.64 -15.96 9.61
N ASP A 21 -11.76 -16.03 8.88
CA ASP A 21 -12.94 -16.83 9.24
C ASP A 21 -12.60 -18.32 9.30
N ALA A 22 -11.87 -18.85 8.31
CA ALA A 22 -11.49 -20.26 8.26
C ALA A 22 -10.57 -20.65 9.44
N ALA A 23 -9.59 -19.81 9.78
CA ALA A 23 -8.73 -20.03 10.94
C ALA A 23 -9.54 -19.97 12.25
N ALA A 24 -10.47 -19.01 12.39
CA ALA A 24 -11.35 -18.90 13.56
C ALA A 24 -12.21 -20.15 13.78
N MET A 25 -12.76 -20.71 12.70
CA MET A 25 -13.50 -21.98 12.76
C MET A 25 -12.62 -23.12 13.26
N GLY A 26 -11.37 -23.19 12.82
CA GLY A 26 -10.42 -24.24 13.23
C GLY A 26 -10.10 -24.16 14.72
N ILE A 27 -9.90 -22.94 15.23
CA ILE A 27 -9.67 -22.70 16.66
C ILE A 27 -10.91 -23.05 17.47
N THR A 28 -12.10 -22.66 17.02
CA THR A 28 -13.37 -22.97 17.68
C THR A 28 -13.60 -24.48 17.76
N ASP A 29 -13.23 -25.24 16.71
CA ASP A 29 -13.33 -26.70 16.71
C ASP A 29 -12.42 -27.38 17.76
N ALA A 30 -11.28 -26.77 18.09
CA ALA A 30 -10.36 -27.27 19.11
C ALA A 30 -10.71 -26.77 20.52
N PHE A 31 -11.07 -25.49 20.63
CA PHE A 31 -11.30 -24.77 21.88
C PHE A 31 -12.56 -23.90 21.76
N PRO A 32 -13.77 -24.45 22.01
CA PRO A 32 -15.03 -23.73 21.84
C PRO A 32 -15.20 -22.49 22.74
N ALA A 33 -14.43 -22.42 23.83
CA ALA A 33 -14.45 -21.30 24.78
C ALA A 33 -13.33 -20.27 24.54
N ALA A 34 -12.58 -20.39 23.44
CA ALA A 34 -11.55 -19.42 23.10
C ALA A 34 -12.16 -18.06 22.74
N GLU A 35 -11.54 -16.97 23.23
CA GLU A 35 -11.81 -15.64 22.72
C GLU A 35 -11.02 -15.47 21.42
N ILE A 36 -11.71 -15.22 20.30
CA ILE A 36 -11.08 -15.09 18.98
C ILE A 36 -11.34 -13.69 18.45
N VAL A 37 -10.27 -12.97 18.14
CA VAL A 37 -10.34 -11.65 17.50
C VAL A 37 -9.94 -11.79 16.04
N CYS A 38 -10.86 -11.49 15.13
CA CYS A 38 -10.64 -11.56 13.69
C CYS A 38 -10.33 -10.18 13.10
N LEU A 39 -9.10 -9.99 12.65
CA LEU A 39 -8.61 -8.77 12.00
C LEU A 39 -8.16 -9.07 10.57
N PRO A 40 -9.06 -9.05 9.56
CA PRO A 40 -8.64 -9.12 8.17
C PRO A 40 -7.82 -7.87 7.80
N MET A 41 -6.67 -8.06 7.17
CA MET A 41 -5.68 -7.01 6.90
C MET A 41 -5.22 -7.03 5.43
N ALA A 42 -4.35 -6.08 5.08
CA ALA A 42 -3.69 -5.94 3.79
C ALA A 42 -2.28 -5.35 4.00
N ASP A 43 -1.39 -5.44 3.01
CA ASP A 43 0.02 -5.08 3.12
C ASP A 43 0.42 -3.74 2.46
N GLY A 44 -0.55 -2.94 1.98
CA GLY A 44 -0.28 -1.69 1.24
C GLY A 44 -0.51 -1.81 -0.28
N GLY A 45 -0.67 -3.03 -0.79
CA GLY A 45 -1.04 -3.31 -2.18
C GLY A 45 -2.54 -3.24 -2.48
N GLU A 46 -2.97 -4.01 -3.47
CA GLU A 46 -4.38 -4.16 -3.86
C GLU A 46 -5.25 -4.60 -2.67
N GLY A 47 -6.41 -3.97 -2.48
CA GLY A 47 -7.33 -4.30 -1.38
C GLY A 47 -7.04 -3.57 -0.06
N THR A 48 -5.97 -2.77 0.01
CA THR A 48 -5.61 -1.97 1.19
C THR A 48 -6.69 -0.94 1.50
N THR A 49 -7.18 -0.24 0.49
CA THR A 49 -8.24 0.77 0.68
C THR A 49 -9.52 0.12 1.17
N GLU A 50 -9.97 -0.97 0.56
CA GLU A 50 -11.16 -1.71 1.03
C GLU A 50 -11.02 -2.17 2.49
N THR A 51 -9.81 -2.53 2.90
CA THR A 51 -9.50 -2.93 4.27
C THR A 51 -9.56 -1.74 5.23
N LEU A 52 -8.91 -0.62 4.90
CA LEU A 52 -8.97 0.61 5.70
C LEU A 52 -10.41 1.14 5.81
N VAL A 53 -11.17 1.10 4.72
CA VAL A 53 -12.57 1.54 4.68
C VAL A 53 -13.43 0.76 5.66
N ARG A 54 -13.23 -0.56 5.73
CA ARG A 54 -13.94 -1.41 6.69
C ARG A 54 -13.55 -1.10 8.12
N HIS A 55 -12.26 -0.96 8.42
CA HIS A 55 -11.78 -0.70 9.78
C HIS A 55 -12.17 0.68 10.30
N ILE A 56 -12.17 1.70 9.43
CA ILE A 56 -12.57 3.08 9.79
C ILE A 56 -14.10 3.26 9.79
N GLY A 57 -14.85 2.33 9.17
CA GLY A 57 -16.29 2.51 8.92
C GLY A 57 -16.53 3.69 7.97
N ALA A 58 -15.69 3.80 6.93
CA ALA A 58 -15.78 4.86 5.94
C ALA A 58 -16.82 4.54 4.86
N GLU A 59 -17.38 5.59 4.26
CA GLU A 59 -18.35 5.49 3.17
C GLU A 59 -17.76 6.01 1.87
N TRP A 60 -18.09 5.34 0.76
CA TRP A 60 -17.63 5.73 -0.57
C TRP A 60 -18.36 6.97 -1.08
N THR A 61 -17.60 7.92 -1.62
CA THR A 61 -18.10 9.08 -2.36
C THR A 61 -17.44 9.14 -3.74
N THR A 62 -18.13 9.75 -4.71
CA THR A 62 -17.61 9.92 -6.07
C THR A 62 -17.19 11.35 -6.33
N CYS A 63 -16.20 11.53 -7.21
CA CYS A 63 -15.77 12.84 -7.68
C CYS A 63 -15.39 12.78 -9.17
N LYS A 64 -15.36 13.95 -9.81
CA LYS A 64 -14.93 14.10 -11.20
C LYS A 64 -13.48 14.57 -11.20
N VAL A 65 -12.65 13.85 -11.93
CA VAL A 65 -11.22 14.13 -12.12
C VAL A 65 -10.87 13.92 -13.58
N HIS A 66 -9.60 14.09 -13.91
CA HIS A 66 -9.04 13.69 -15.19
C HIS A 66 -8.13 12.47 -15.04
N ASP A 67 -8.11 11.64 -16.06
CA ASP A 67 -7.23 10.47 -16.14
C ASP A 67 -5.77 10.87 -16.51
N PRO A 68 -4.83 9.91 -16.64
CA PRO A 68 -3.43 10.24 -16.96
C PRO A 68 -3.24 10.99 -18.29
N LEU A 69 -4.21 10.93 -19.21
CA LEU A 69 -4.18 11.59 -20.53
C LEU A 69 -5.10 12.82 -20.59
N MET A 70 -5.55 13.34 -19.43
CA MET A 70 -6.46 14.48 -19.29
C MET A 70 -7.86 14.24 -19.86
N ARG A 71 -8.33 12.98 -19.93
CA ARG A 71 -9.71 12.66 -20.28
C ARG A 71 -10.59 12.74 -19.03
N PRO A 72 -11.85 13.22 -19.11
CA PRO A 72 -12.75 13.22 -17.96
C PRO A 72 -12.98 11.82 -17.41
N LEU A 73 -12.91 11.69 -16.09
CA LEU A 73 -13.06 10.45 -15.35
C LEU A 73 -13.93 10.68 -14.11
N VAL A 74 -14.81 9.73 -13.79
CA VAL A 74 -15.49 9.68 -12.49
C VAL A 74 -14.78 8.61 -11.66
N THR A 75 -14.24 9.02 -10.52
CA THR A 75 -13.58 8.13 -9.57
C THR A 75 -14.28 8.20 -8.21
N ARG A 76 -13.78 7.45 -7.24
CA ARG A 76 -14.26 7.42 -5.86
C ARG A 76 -13.11 7.43 -4.85
N TYR A 77 -13.41 7.92 -3.67
CA TYR A 77 -12.62 7.74 -2.46
C TYR A 77 -13.57 7.49 -1.29
N ALA A 78 -13.04 7.10 -0.15
CA ALA A 78 -13.85 6.85 1.04
C ALA A 78 -13.64 7.91 2.10
N VAL A 79 -14.69 8.21 2.86
CA VAL A 79 -14.70 9.22 3.91
C VAL A 79 -15.11 8.58 5.22
N GLY A 80 -14.29 8.72 6.27
CA GLY A 80 -14.61 8.22 7.60
C GLY A 80 -15.91 8.82 8.16
N ALA A 81 -16.60 8.11 9.04
CA ALA A 81 -17.91 8.52 9.57
C ALA A 81 -17.93 9.93 10.20
N ASN A 82 -16.82 10.37 10.80
CA ASN A 82 -16.66 11.71 11.38
C ASN A 82 -16.29 12.80 10.35
N ARG A 83 -16.20 12.45 9.05
CA ARG A 83 -15.77 13.30 7.93
C ARG A 83 -14.44 14.01 8.18
N HIS A 84 -13.55 13.42 8.98
CA HIS A 84 -12.23 13.97 9.28
C HIS A 84 -11.16 13.40 8.35
N VAL A 85 -11.27 12.09 8.04
CA VAL A 85 -10.31 11.33 7.23
C VAL A 85 -10.90 10.94 5.88
N ALA A 86 -10.10 11.10 4.82
CA ALA A 86 -10.36 10.51 3.50
C ALA A 86 -9.31 9.44 3.18
N ILE A 87 -9.76 8.29 2.68
CA ILE A 87 -8.91 7.21 2.19
C ILE A 87 -9.06 7.15 0.67
N MET A 88 -7.95 7.22 -0.06
CA MET A 88 -7.96 7.31 -1.52
C MET A 88 -6.79 6.57 -2.16
N GLU A 89 -6.91 6.29 -3.46
CA GLU A 89 -5.85 5.66 -4.25
C GLU A 89 -5.53 6.52 -5.47
N MET A 90 -4.24 6.86 -5.64
CA MET A 90 -3.81 7.62 -6.82
C MET A 90 -4.11 6.87 -8.11
N ALA A 91 -4.08 5.53 -8.10
CA ALA A 91 -4.29 4.69 -9.28
C ALA A 91 -5.67 4.89 -9.90
N THR A 92 -6.65 5.31 -9.10
CA THR A 92 -8.00 5.59 -9.58
C THR A 92 -8.10 6.85 -10.44
N ALA A 93 -7.08 7.72 -10.41
CA ALA A 93 -6.99 8.93 -11.24
C ALA A 93 -5.77 8.92 -12.18
N ALA A 94 -4.67 8.27 -11.77
CA ALA A 94 -3.39 8.27 -12.46
C ALA A 94 -2.79 6.86 -12.63
N GLY A 95 -3.62 5.82 -12.61
CA GLY A 95 -3.19 4.41 -12.65
C GLY A 95 -2.96 3.85 -14.05
N LEU A 96 -2.07 2.85 -14.13
CA LEU A 96 -1.72 2.17 -15.37
C LEU A 96 -2.90 1.42 -16.00
N THR A 97 -3.84 0.94 -15.18
CA THR A 97 -5.05 0.22 -15.60
C THR A 97 -6.08 1.11 -16.29
N LEU A 98 -5.93 2.44 -16.22
CA LEU A 98 -6.77 3.41 -16.93
C LEU A 98 -6.36 3.56 -18.41
N LEU A 99 -5.21 2.98 -18.80
CA LEU A 99 -4.64 3.14 -20.13
C LEU A 99 -4.63 1.81 -20.88
N GLN A 100 -4.92 1.87 -22.18
CA GLN A 100 -4.63 0.77 -23.09
C GLN A 100 -3.12 0.60 -23.25
N SER A 101 -2.63 -0.60 -23.58
CA SER A 101 -1.18 -0.85 -23.69
C SER A 101 -0.46 0.06 -24.68
N ASN A 102 -1.13 0.52 -25.74
CA ASN A 102 -0.59 1.47 -26.72
C ASN A 102 -0.67 2.95 -26.27
N GLU A 103 -1.39 3.25 -25.20
CA GLU A 103 -1.50 4.58 -24.60
C GLU A 103 -0.46 4.82 -23.50
N GLN A 104 0.19 3.76 -23.01
CA GLN A 104 1.19 3.81 -21.95
C GLN A 104 2.44 4.53 -22.42
N ASN A 105 2.54 5.82 -22.07
CA ASN A 105 3.71 6.63 -22.35
C ASN A 105 3.96 7.62 -21.20
N PRO A 106 4.96 7.39 -20.34
CA PRO A 106 5.20 8.20 -19.15
C PRO A 106 5.79 9.59 -19.48
N MET A 107 6.18 9.86 -20.73
CA MET A 107 6.50 11.21 -21.19
C MET A 107 5.24 12.08 -21.30
N LYS A 108 4.08 11.47 -21.52
CA LYS A 108 2.81 12.15 -21.84
C LYS A 108 1.78 12.11 -20.74
N THR A 109 1.92 11.21 -19.77
CA THR A 109 0.96 11.05 -18.68
C THR A 109 1.21 12.06 -17.56
N THR A 110 0.14 12.41 -16.84
CA THR A 110 0.16 13.39 -15.75
C THR A 110 -0.55 12.87 -14.50
N THR A 111 -0.15 13.39 -13.33
CA THR A 111 -0.81 13.16 -12.03
C THR A 111 -1.88 14.20 -11.71
N PHE A 112 -2.29 15.03 -12.68
CA PHE A 112 -3.25 16.12 -12.46
C PHE A 112 -4.54 15.69 -11.74
N GLY A 113 -5.14 14.57 -12.15
CA GLY A 113 -6.33 14.03 -11.50
C GLY A 113 -6.16 13.62 -10.03
N VAL A 114 -4.94 13.31 -9.60
CA VAL A 114 -4.64 13.07 -8.18
C VAL A 114 -4.77 14.35 -7.37
N GLY A 115 -4.34 15.49 -7.93
CA GLY A 115 -4.52 16.78 -7.28
C GLY A 115 -5.98 17.21 -7.24
N GLU A 116 -6.76 16.91 -8.28
CA GLU A 116 -8.21 17.13 -8.28
C GLU A 116 -8.92 16.28 -7.21
N LEU A 117 -8.50 15.02 -7.03
CA LEU A 117 -9.00 14.12 -6.00
C LEU A 117 -8.74 14.66 -4.58
N ILE A 118 -7.51 15.11 -4.32
CA ILE A 118 -7.13 15.75 -3.04
C ILE A 118 -7.94 17.02 -2.81
N LEU A 119 -8.08 17.86 -3.84
CA LEU A 119 -8.80 19.12 -3.76
C LEU A 119 -10.29 18.92 -3.49
N ASP A 120 -10.92 17.89 -4.06
CA ASP A 120 -12.30 17.51 -3.76
C ASP A 120 -12.48 17.17 -2.27
N ALA A 121 -11.60 16.33 -1.72
CA ALA A 121 -11.64 15.95 -0.30
C ALA A 121 -11.43 17.17 0.62
N VAL A 122 -10.43 18.01 0.34
CA VAL A 122 -10.14 19.20 1.14
C VAL A 122 -11.30 20.21 1.09
N ARG A 123 -11.93 20.39 -0.08
CA ARG A 123 -13.13 21.24 -0.22
C ARG A 123 -14.33 20.69 0.55
N ALA A 124 -14.40 19.38 0.75
CA ALA A 124 -15.41 18.75 1.60
C ALA A 124 -15.14 18.91 3.11
N GLY A 125 -14.05 19.58 3.50
CA GLY A 125 -13.67 19.86 4.89
C GLY A 125 -12.77 18.79 5.52
N ILE A 126 -12.26 17.84 4.73
CA ILE A 126 -11.35 16.80 5.20
C ILE A 126 -10.02 17.43 5.60
N GLN A 127 -9.50 17.01 6.76
CA GLN A 127 -8.23 17.50 7.31
C GLN A 127 -7.15 16.42 7.35
N HIS A 128 -7.52 15.15 7.14
CA HIS A 128 -6.61 14.02 7.13
C HIS A 128 -6.81 13.18 5.86
N ILE A 129 -5.75 12.96 5.10
CA ILE A 129 -5.76 12.17 3.87
C ILE A 129 -4.80 10.99 4.02
N LEU A 130 -5.34 9.79 3.83
CA LEU A 130 -4.58 8.55 3.66
C LEU A 130 -4.62 8.19 2.18
N ILE A 131 -3.47 8.18 1.51
CA ILE A 131 -3.39 7.92 0.07
C ILE A 131 -2.41 6.80 -0.28
N GLY A 132 -2.90 5.77 -0.96
CA GLY A 132 -2.09 4.75 -1.61
C GLY A 132 -1.54 5.25 -2.95
N ILE A 133 -0.24 5.08 -3.19
CA ILE A 133 0.43 5.55 -4.42
C ILE A 133 0.93 4.45 -5.36
N GLY A 134 0.53 3.20 -5.15
CA GLY A 134 0.84 2.09 -6.04
C GLY A 134 0.17 2.20 -7.42
N GLY A 135 0.68 1.45 -8.41
CA GLY A 135 -0.01 1.25 -9.69
C GLY A 135 -0.01 2.42 -10.68
N SER A 136 0.86 3.43 -10.51
CA SER A 136 0.91 4.64 -11.35
C SER A 136 1.23 4.39 -12.85
N ALA A 137 0.61 5.19 -13.73
CA ALA A 137 0.95 5.33 -15.15
C ALA A 137 1.99 6.43 -15.44
N THR A 138 2.38 7.20 -14.42
CA THR A 138 3.02 8.51 -14.58
C THR A 138 4.50 8.51 -14.24
N ASN A 139 5.25 9.45 -14.78
CA ASN A 139 6.62 9.78 -14.37
C ASN A 139 6.88 11.30 -14.46
N ASP A 140 5.90 12.08 -14.00
CA ASP A 140 5.90 13.55 -14.02
C ASP A 140 6.42 14.17 -12.71
N GLY A 141 7.00 13.37 -11.81
CA GLY A 141 7.49 13.86 -10.52
C GLY A 141 6.40 14.43 -9.61
N GLY A 142 5.12 14.10 -9.87
CA GLY A 142 3.97 14.70 -9.20
C GLY A 142 3.69 16.15 -9.61
N ALA A 143 4.34 16.67 -10.66
CA ALA A 143 4.15 18.04 -11.11
C ALA A 143 2.70 18.32 -11.55
N GLY A 144 2.03 17.35 -12.18
CA GLY A 144 0.62 17.43 -12.51
C GLY A 144 -0.27 17.62 -11.27
N MET A 145 -0.08 16.79 -10.24
CA MET A 145 -0.80 16.91 -8.97
C MET A 145 -0.58 18.30 -8.35
N LEU A 146 0.67 18.76 -8.24
CA LEU A 146 0.98 20.07 -7.68
C LEU A 146 0.34 21.21 -8.47
N ALA A 147 0.30 21.11 -9.81
CA ALA A 147 -0.35 22.09 -10.68
C ALA A 147 -1.87 22.17 -10.42
N ALA A 148 -2.54 21.02 -10.27
CA ALA A 148 -3.96 20.96 -9.92
C ALA A 148 -4.25 21.56 -8.52
N LEU A 149 -3.29 21.47 -7.60
CA LEU A 149 -3.35 22.12 -6.28
C LEU A 149 -2.98 23.63 -6.33
N GLY A 150 -2.64 24.15 -7.50
CA GLY A 150 -2.42 25.57 -7.77
C GLY A 150 -0.97 25.99 -7.91
N ALA A 151 0.01 25.08 -7.87
CA ALA A 151 1.40 25.41 -8.17
C ALA A 151 1.54 25.81 -9.66
N LYS A 152 2.51 26.67 -9.97
CA LYS A 152 2.75 27.12 -11.36
C LYS A 152 4.12 26.67 -11.84
N PHE A 153 4.16 26.07 -13.02
CA PHE A 153 5.35 25.57 -13.67
C PHE A 153 5.60 26.37 -14.94
N TYR A 154 6.85 26.81 -15.17
CA TYR A 154 7.18 27.70 -16.27
C TYR A 154 8.18 27.08 -17.24
N ILE A 155 7.86 27.15 -18.53
CA ILE A 155 8.81 26.92 -19.64
C ILE A 155 8.85 28.22 -20.46
N ASP A 156 10.04 28.76 -20.67
CA ASP A 156 10.23 30.01 -21.44
C ASP A 156 9.30 31.16 -20.99
N ASN A 157 9.18 31.35 -19.66
CA ASN A 157 8.30 32.33 -19.00
C ASN A 157 6.79 32.15 -19.27
N ARG A 158 6.35 30.99 -19.75
CA ARG A 158 4.94 30.64 -19.92
C ARG A 158 4.53 29.57 -18.92
N VAL A 159 3.38 29.76 -18.30
CA VAL A 159 2.78 28.76 -17.40
C VAL A 159 2.32 27.56 -18.24
N ILE A 160 2.59 26.36 -17.74
CA ILE A 160 2.04 25.12 -18.28
C ILE A 160 1.00 24.57 -17.30
N ASP A 161 -0.23 24.43 -17.79
CA ASP A 161 -1.37 24.03 -16.97
C ASP A 161 -1.29 22.57 -16.51
N CYS A 162 -0.73 21.69 -17.36
CA CYS A 162 -0.66 20.26 -17.12
C CYS A 162 0.76 19.73 -17.42
N PRO A 163 1.71 19.90 -16.49
CA PRO A 163 3.05 19.34 -16.63
C PRO A 163 3.02 17.81 -16.72
N ARG A 164 3.88 17.26 -17.58
CA ARG A 164 4.10 15.82 -17.80
C ARG A 164 5.57 15.47 -17.67
N GLY A 165 5.89 14.17 -17.68
CA GLY A 165 7.27 13.69 -17.58
C GLY A 165 8.22 14.30 -18.62
N GLY A 166 7.77 14.44 -19.87
CA GLY A 166 8.58 15.04 -20.94
C GLY A 166 8.84 16.54 -20.79
N ASP A 167 8.01 17.25 -20.03
CA ASP A 167 8.13 18.70 -19.86
C ASP A 167 9.18 19.07 -18.81
N LEU A 168 9.47 18.16 -17.87
CA LEU A 168 10.28 18.45 -16.68
C LEU A 168 11.70 18.95 -16.99
N ILE A 169 12.31 18.42 -18.06
CA ILE A 169 13.68 18.81 -18.47
C ILE A 169 13.73 20.26 -18.98
N HIS A 170 12.61 20.79 -19.43
CA HIS A 170 12.48 22.12 -20.01
C HIS A 170 12.01 23.18 -19.00
N LEU A 171 11.71 22.79 -17.76
CA LEU A 171 11.29 23.73 -16.71
C LEU A 171 12.38 24.76 -16.41
N THR A 172 11.97 26.02 -16.38
CA THR A 172 12.82 27.19 -16.11
C THR A 172 12.64 27.72 -14.68
N SER A 173 11.42 27.68 -14.15
CA SER A 173 11.09 28.07 -12.77
C SER A 173 9.78 27.42 -12.29
N ILE A 174 9.57 27.43 -10.97
CA ILE A 174 8.39 26.86 -10.31
C ILE A 174 7.96 27.83 -9.18
N ASP A 175 6.66 28.08 -9.07
CA ASP A 175 6.04 28.80 -7.95
C ASP A 175 5.13 27.85 -7.17
N LEU A 176 5.51 27.61 -5.91
CA LEU A 176 4.83 26.71 -4.98
C LEU A 176 4.03 27.46 -3.89
N SER A 177 3.92 28.79 -3.98
CA SER A 177 3.36 29.62 -2.90
C SER A 177 1.91 29.28 -2.54
N SER A 178 1.12 28.84 -3.50
CA SER A 178 -0.27 28.40 -3.34
C SER A 178 -0.41 27.13 -2.48
N LEU A 179 0.63 26.32 -2.37
CA LEU A 179 0.61 25.07 -1.61
C LEU A 179 0.51 25.30 -0.10
N ALA A 180 0.76 26.52 0.37
CA ALA A 180 0.56 26.90 1.76
C ALA A 180 -0.88 26.68 2.26
N ALA A 181 -1.87 26.62 1.36
CA ALA A 181 -3.25 26.27 1.69
C ALA A 181 -3.42 24.85 2.25
N PHE A 182 -2.47 23.95 1.97
CA PHE A 182 -2.53 22.54 2.38
C PHE A 182 -1.72 22.23 3.64
N HIS A 183 -1.04 23.21 4.25
CA HIS A 183 -0.20 22.98 5.44
C HIS A 183 -0.98 22.46 6.66
N ASN A 184 -2.28 22.73 6.76
CA ASN A 184 -3.13 22.23 7.84
C ASN A 184 -3.80 20.89 7.52
N VAL A 185 -3.50 20.31 6.35
CA VAL A 185 -4.02 19.00 5.95
C VAL A 185 -2.93 17.98 6.28
N GLN A 186 -3.23 17.05 7.19
CA GLN A 186 -2.37 15.91 7.44
C GLN A 186 -2.47 14.96 6.24
N ILE A 187 -1.35 14.71 5.57
CA ILE A 187 -1.29 13.76 4.45
C ILE A 187 -0.34 12.63 4.81
N GLU A 188 -0.85 11.41 4.81
CA GLU A 188 -0.09 10.18 5.00
C GLU A 188 -0.16 9.36 3.72
N VAL A 189 1.02 9.02 3.20
CA VAL A 189 1.17 8.34 1.92
C VAL A 189 1.64 6.93 2.17
N LEU A 190 0.89 5.93 1.70
CA LEU A 190 1.28 4.53 1.79
C LEU A 190 2.33 4.22 0.72
N CYS A 191 3.56 4.03 1.17
CA CYS A 191 4.75 3.87 0.33
C CYS A 191 5.64 2.74 0.85
N ASP A 192 5.69 1.63 0.12
CA ASP A 192 6.44 0.43 0.52
C ASP A 192 7.81 0.31 -0.18
N VAL A 193 8.20 1.32 -0.95
CA VAL A 193 9.49 1.36 -1.66
C VAL A 193 10.38 2.47 -1.11
N SER A 194 11.69 2.25 -1.17
CA SER A 194 12.71 3.19 -0.65
C SER A 194 13.46 3.94 -1.75
N ASN A 195 13.12 3.72 -3.01
CA ASN A 195 13.79 4.30 -4.17
C ASN A 195 13.87 5.84 -4.07
N PRO A 196 15.04 6.46 -4.31
CA PRO A 196 15.18 7.92 -4.38
C PRO A 196 14.48 8.47 -5.63
N LEU A 197 14.38 9.80 -5.74
CA LEU A 197 13.71 10.42 -6.88
C LEU A 197 14.35 10.05 -8.24
N PHE A 198 15.67 10.13 -8.34
CA PHE A 198 16.43 9.94 -9.59
C PHE A 198 17.72 9.12 -9.36
N GLY A 199 18.40 8.75 -10.44
CA GLY A 199 19.60 7.90 -10.45
C GLY A 199 19.28 6.46 -10.86
N CYS A 200 20.29 5.58 -10.85
CA CYS A 200 20.14 4.19 -11.30
C CYS A 200 19.07 3.40 -10.53
N ASN A 201 18.85 3.76 -9.26
CA ASN A 201 17.80 3.19 -8.41
C ASN A 201 16.57 4.11 -8.30
N GLY A 202 16.50 5.19 -9.09
CA GLY A 202 15.47 6.20 -9.03
C GLY A 202 14.20 5.86 -9.82
N ALA A 203 13.21 6.77 -9.77
CA ALA A 203 11.88 6.54 -10.31
C ALA A 203 11.88 6.12 -11.80
N ALA A 204 12.62 6.87 -12.62
CA ALA A 204 12.66 6.66 -14.06
C ALA A 204 13.30 5.32 -14.43
N TYR A 205 14.50 5.03 -13.89
CA TYR A 205 15.24 3.81 -14.22
C TYR A 205 14.54 2.53 -13.75
N VAL A 206 13.90 2.57 -12.58
CA VAL A 206 13.28 1.37 -12.00
C VAL A 206 11.88 1.14 -12.52
N TYR A 207 11.07 2.20 -12.69
CA TYR A 207 9.63 2.05 -12.93
C TYR A 207 9.10 2.61 -14.24
N ALA A 208 9.84 3.46 -14.97
CA ALA A 208 9.33 3.96 -16.25
C ALA A 208 9.26 2.89 -17.36
N PRO A 209 10.15 1.88 -17.46
CA PRO A 209 10.05 0.83 -18.48
C PRO A 209 8.72 0.06 -18.44
N GLN A 210 8.27 -0.34 -17.26
CA GLN A 210 6.96 -1.02 -17.09
C GLN A 210 5.76 -0.11 -17.39
N LYS A 211 5.98 1.20 -17.55
CA LYS A 211 4.96 2.20 -17.93
C LYS A 211 5.02 2.56 -19.42
N GLY A 212 5.91 1.93 -20.19
CA GLY A 212 6.05 2.13 -21.63
C GLY A 212 7.24 3.01 -22.07
N ALA A 213 8.15 3.40 -21.16
CA ALA A 213 9.34 4.17 -21.55
C ALA A 213 10.39 3.32 -22.28
N THR A 214 10.93 3.85 -23.37
CA THR A 214 12.16 3.38 -24.01
C THR A 214 13.39 3.74 -23.17
N GLN A 215 14.53 3.12 -23.46
CA GLN A 215 15.79 3.40 -22.73
C GLN A 215 16.25 4.86 -22.84
N ASP A 216 15.97 5.54 -23.96
CA ASP A 216 16.33 6.95 -24.13
C ASP A 216 15.34 7.87 -23.41
N GLU A 217 14.04 7.54 -23.43
CA GLU A 217 13.04 8.25 -22.61
C GLU A 217 13.34 8.13 -21.11
N VAL A 218 13.81 6.97 -20.63
CA VAL A 218 14.25 6.80 -19.24
C VAL A 218 15.33 7.83 -18.85
N LYS A 219 16.33 8.06 -19.71
CA LYS A 219 17.40 9.05 -19.46
C LYS A 219 16.85 10.47 -19.44
N LEU A 220 15.92 10.79 -20.33
CA LEU A 220 15.26 12.10 -20.38
C LEU A 220 14.40 12.34 -19.15
N LEU A 221 13.62 11.34 -18.73
CA LEU A 221 12.80 11.39 -17.52
C LEU A 221 13.66 11.56 -16.26
N ASP A 222 14.77 10.82 -16.13
CA ASP A 222 15.70 10.99 -15.00
C ASP A 222 16.28 12.42 -14.97
N SER A 223 16.68 12.94 -16.13
CA SER A 223 17.18 14.31 -16.26
C SER A 223 16.11 15.35 -15.92
N GLY A 224 14.86 15.11 -16.31
CA GLY A 224 13.71 15.92 -15.95
C GLY A 224 13.45 15.94 -14.45
N LEU A 225 13.49 14.77 -13.79
CA LEU A 225 13.34 14.67 -12.33
C LEU A 225 14.48 15.37 -11.58
N ARG A 226 15.72 15.31 -12.09
CA ARG A 226 16.83 16.11 -11.55
C ARG A 226 16.58 17.60 -11.67
N ASN A 227 16.07 18.05 -12.82
CA ASN A 227 15.76 19.47 -13.01
C ASN A 227 14.62 19.93 -12.08
N LEU A 228 13.57 19.12 -11.94
CA LEU A 228 12.49 19.35 -10.98
C LEU A 228 13.04 19.49 -9.56
N ALA A 229 13.86 18.55 -9.11
CA ALA A 229 14.46 18.58 -7.77
C ALA A 229 15.36 19.80 -7.54
N ARG A 230 16.09 20.25 -8.57
CA ARG A 230 16.92 21.46 -8.53
C ARG A 230 16.10 22.73 -8.35
N LEU A 231 14.91 22.79 -8.95
CA LEU A 231 14.01 23.94 -8.87
C LEU A 231 13.17 23.93 -7.58
N CYS A 232 12.94 22.76 -7.01
CA CYS A 232 12.26 22.55 -5.73
C CYS A 232 13.27 22.55 -4.55
N LYS A 233 12.76 22.62 -3.31
CA LYS A 233 13.60 22.72 -2.09
C LYS A 233 13.46 21.52 -1.14
N ALA A 234 12.82 20.44 -1.56
CA ALA A 234 12.77 19.19 -0.78
C ALA A 234 13.95 18.29 -1.13
N ASP A 235 14.39 17.47 -0.16
CA ASP A 235 15.46 16.50 -0.33
C ASP A 235 15.00 15.33 -1.23
N PRO A 236 15.60 15.16 -2.44
CA PRO A 236 15.21 14.09 -3.36
C PRO A 236 15.68 12.70 -2.93
N SER A 237 16.48 12.60 -1.87
CA SER A 237 17.05 11.35 -1.35
C SER A 237 16.25 10.68 -0.24
N VAL A 238 15.20 11.35 0.28
CA VAL A 238 14.29 10.75 1.26
C VAL A 238 13.75 9.42 0.71
N PRO A 239 13.82 8.32 1.48
CA PRO A 239 13.34 7.03 1.05
C PRO A 239 11.87 7.10 0.61
N GLY A 240 11.58 6.65 -0.62
CA GLY A 240 10.24 6.66 -1.20
C GLY A 240 9.94 7.88 -2.08
N CYS A 241 10.85 8.86 -2.20
CA CYS A 241 10.69 9.98 -3.11
C CYS A 241 10.47 9.55 -4.57
N GLY A 242 11.07 8.42 -5.00
CA GLY A 242 10.89 7.87 -6.34
C GLY A 242 9.60 7.09 -6.57
N ALA A 243 8.80 6.86 -5.52
CA ALA A 243 7.56 6.13 -5.62
C ALA A 243 6.59 6.79 -6.60
N ALA A 244 5.86 5.96 -7.35
CA ALA A 244 4.86 6.37 -8.32
C ALA A 244 5.34 7.41 -9.36
N GLY A 245 6.60 7.28 -9.83
CA GLY A 245 7.14 8.19 -10.84
C GLY A 245 7.58 9.56 -10.28
N GLY A 246 7.91 9.60 -8.99
CA GLY A 246 8.31 10.82 -8.27
C GLY A 246 7.16 11.53 -7.56
N LEU A 247 5.97 10.94 -7.51
CA LEU A 247 4.84 11.48 -6.75
C LEU A 247 5.13 11.53 -5.24
N GLY A 248 5.90 10.57 -4.72
CA GLY A 248 6.36 10.58 -3.32
C GLY A 248 7.13 11.88 -2.99
N TYR A 249 7.99 12.35 -3.90
CA TYR A 249 8.69 13.63 -3.75
C TYR A 249 7.74 14.83 -3.71
N ALA A 250 6.71 14.85 -4.57
CA ALA A 250 5.70 15.90 -4.56
C ALA A 250 4.89 15.92 -3.26
N PHE A 251 4.61 14.75 -2.68
CA PHE A 251 4.00 14.66 -1.36
C PHE A 251 4.92 15.18 -0.25
N CYS A 252 6.23 14.91 -0.31
CA CYS A 252 7.19 15.52 0.61
C CYS A 252 7.19 17.06 0.51
N LEU A 253 6.99 17.64 -0.67
CA LEU A 253 6.84 19.09 -0.84
C LEU A 253 5.57 19.65 -0.16
N LEU A 254 4.53 18.84 -0.01
CA LEU A 254 3.31 19.17 0.74
C LEU A 254 3.45 18.93 2.26
N GLY A 255 4.62 18.47 2.73
CA GLY A 255 4.82 18.12 4.13
C GLY A 255 4.19 16.78 4.53
N ALA A 256 3.83 15.94 3.56
CA ALA A 256 3.25 14.64 3.82
C ALA A 256 4.26 13.66 4.45
N GLN A 257 3.74 12.70 5.20
CA GLN A 257 4.52 11.62 5.77
C GLN A 257 4.45 10.38 4.86
N LEU A 258 5.60 9.91 4.39
CA LEU A 258 5.69 8.62 3.72
C LEU A 258 5.72 7.54 4.79
N ARG A 259 4.67 6.71 4.83
CA ARG A 259 4.51 5.63 5.79
C ARG A 259 4.38 4.30 5.08
N ARG A 260 4.83 3.23 5.72
CA ARG A 260 4.67 1.89 5.19
C ARG A 260 3.20 1.49 5.28
N GLY A 261 2.68 0.87 4.23
CA GLY A 261 1.28 0.46 4.16
C GLY A 261 0.89 -0.46 5.31
N VAL A 262 1.75 -1.44 5.60
CA VAL A 262 1.56 -2.37 6.73
C VAL A 262 1.38 -1.65 8.06
N ASP A 263 2.22 -0.66 8.39
CA ASP A 263 2.19 -0.01 9.70
C ASP A 263 0.86 0.73 9.91
N VAL A 264 0.41 1.44 8.87
CA VAL A 264 -0.89 2.13 8.86
C VAL A 264 -2.05 1.14 9.01
N ILE A 265 -1.99 0.00 8.33
CA ILE A 265 -3.03 -1.04 8.44
C ILE A 265 -3.08 -1.61 9.85
N LEU A 266 -1.93 -1.92 10.46
CA LEU A 266 -1.87 -2.46 11.81
C LEU A 266 -2.44 -1.48 12.86
N GLU A 267 -2.12 -0.19 12.71
CA GLU A 267 -2.67 0.87 13.56
C GLU A 267 -4.17 1.03 13.37
N THR A 268 -4.63 1.10 12.11
CA THR A 268 -6.04 1.30 11.78
C THR A 268 -6.90 0.11 12.21
N ALA A 269 -6.38 -1.11 12.08
CA ALA A 269 -7.03 -2.33 12.56
C ALA A 269 -7.00 -2.46 14.10
N GLY A 270 -6.35 -1.54 14.82
CA GLY A 270 -6.25 -1.56 16.27
C GLY A 270 -5.50 -2.78 16.82
N LEU A 271 -4.53 -3.34 16.05
CA LEU A 271 -3.85 -4.58 16.43
C LEU A 271 -3.25 -4.48 17.84
N ALA A 272 -2.55 -3.38 18.15
CA ALA A 272 -1.97 -3.12 19.47
C ALA A 272 -2.98 -3.26 20.61
N THR A 273 -4.19 -2.73 20.44
CA THR A 273 -5.28 -2.84 21.42
C THR A 273 -5.68 -4.29 21.65
N HIS A 274 -5.76 -5.07 20.58
CA HIS A 274 -6.16 -6.47 20.64
C HIS A 274 -5.07 -7.41 21.16
N LEU A 275 -3.79 -7.01 21.04
CA LEU A 275 -2.66 -7.74 21.61
C LEU A 275 -2.64 -7.70 23.14
N HIS A 276 -3.24 -6.69 23.78
CA HIS A 276 -3.38 -6.71 25.24
C HIS A 276 -4.12 -7.98 25.70
N ASN A 277 -3.47 -8.75 26.58
CA ASN A 277 -3.93 -10.03 27.12
C ASN A 277 -4.16 -11.14 26.08
N ALA A 278 -3.60 -11.04 24.87
CA ALA A 278 -3.63 -12.14 23.93
C ALA A 278 -2.57 -13.19 24.27
N ASP A 279 -2.93 -14.47 24.12
CA ASP A 279 -2.04 -15.60 24.40
C ASP A 279 -1.29 -16.05 23.13
N LEU A 280 -1.87 -15.79 21.95
CA LEU A 280 -1.32 -16.19 20.66
C LEU A 280 -1.78 -15.23 19.55
N VAL A 281 -0.88 -14.98 18.59
CA VAL A 281 -1.21 -14.35 17.32
C VAL A 281 -1.02 -15.35 16.19
N ILE A 282 -2.01 -15.45 15.29
CA ILE A 282 -1.87 -16.21 14.05
C ILE A 282 -2.06 -15.25 12.87
N THR A 283 -1.07 -15.24 11.98
CA THR A 283 -1.04 -14.43 10.76
C THR A 283 -0.82 -15.32 9.54
N GLY A 284 -0.94 -14.75 8.35
CA GLY A 284 -0.64 -15.50 7.13
C GLY A 284 -0.79 -14.70 5.85
N GLU A 285 -0.17 -15.20 4.78
CA GLU A 285 -0.40 -14.76 3.40
C GLU A 285 -0.23 -15.97 2.45
N GLY A 286 -0.56 -15.79 1.17
CA GLY A 286 -0.58 -16.90 0.19
C GLY A 286 0.78 -17.58 0.03
N LYS A 287 1.87 -16.81 0.09
CA LYS A 287 3.25 -17.32 0.04
C LYS A 287 4.11 -16.53 1.02
N ILE A 288 4.71 -17.24 1.97
CA ILE A 288 5.70 -16.67 2.88
C ILE A 288 7.09 -17.15 2.46
N ASP A 289 7.95 -16.21 2.11
CA ASP A 289 9.36 -16.42 1.81
C ASP A 289 10.24 -15.30 2.41
N SER A 290 11.53 -15.27 2.08
CA SER A 290 12.45 -14.21 2.56
C SER A 290 12.00 -12.78 2.22
N GLN A 291 11.16 -12.57 1.21
CA GLN A 291 10.62 -11.24 0.89
C GLN A 291 9.56 -10.80 1.90
N THR A 292 8.96 -11.72 2.65
CA THR A 292 8.03 -11.40 3.75
C THR A 292 8.71 -10.53 4.81
N LEU A 293 10.00 -10.77 5.05
CA LEU A 293 10.83 -10.00 5.97
C LEU A 293 11.06 -8.56 5.46
N ASN A 294 10.87 -8.32 4.16
CA ASN A 294 10.85 -6.99 3.58
C ASN A 294 9.47 -6.36 3.78
N ASN A 295 9.05 -6.25 5.04
CA ASN A 295 7.99 -5.34 5.47
C ASN A 295 6.57 -5.72 5.05
N LYS A 296 6.32 -7.00 4.75
CA LYS A 296 4.95 -7.49 4.50
C LYS A 296 4.15 -7.66 5.78
N LEU A 297 2.85 -7.88 5.62
CA LEU A 297 1.91 -8.04 6.72
C LEU A 297 2.37 -9.06 7.78
N PRO A 298 2.71 -10.32 7.47
CA PRO A 298 3.04 -11.29 8.52
C PRO A 298 4.21 -10.83 9.39
N PHE A 299 5.22 -10.20 8.78
CA PHE A 299 6.37 -9.69 9.51
C PHE A 299 6.01 -8.48 10.37
N GLY A 300 5.15 -7.57 9.89
CA GLY A 300 4.64 -6.45 10.67
C GLY A 300 3.83 -6.91 11.90
N VAL A 301 2.92 -7.87 11.70
CA VAL A 301 2.13 -8.47 12.79
C VAL A 301 3.04 -9.11 13.83
N MET A 302 3.98 -9.96 13.40
CA MET A 302 4.94 -10.62 14.30
C MET A 302 5.80 -9.61 15.06
N SER A 303 6.32 -8.60 14.35
CA SER A 303 7.16 -7.55 14.95
C SER A 303 6.40 -6.80 16.04
N MET A 304 5.12 -6.46 15.80
CA MET A 304 4.27 -5.82 16.79
C MET A 304 3.97 -6.75 17.97
N ALA A 305 3.51 -7.98 17.72
CA ALA A 305 3.21 -8.97 18.75
C ALA A 305 4.40 -9.27 19.67
N ARG A 306 5.62 -9.29 19.11
CA ARG A 306 6.86 -9.46 19.84
C ARG A 306 7.09 -8.36 20.88
N THR A 307 6.68 -7.12 20.62
CA THR A 307 6.78 -6.03 21.62
C THR A 307 5.90 -6.26 22.85
N TYR A 308 4.89 -7.12 22.73
CA TYR A 308 4.01 -7.56 23.83
C TYR A 308 4.40 -8.93 24.40
N ASN A 309 5.50 -9.54 23.94
CA ASN A 309 5.94 -10.90 24.27
C ASN A 309 4.92 -12.00 23.93
N ILE A 310 4.17 -11.83 22.85
CA ILE A 310 3.14 -12.79 22.43
C ILE A 310 3.68 -13.65 21.29
N PRO A 311 3.61 -14.99 21.38
CA PRO A 311 4.08 -15.87 20.31
C PRO A 311 3.25 -15.63 19.05
N THR A 312 3.91 -15.63 17.88
CA THR A 312 3.25 -15.46 16.59
C THR A 312 3.52 -16.66 15.69
N ILE A 313 2.46 -17.22 15.11
CA ILE A 313 2.55 -18.30 14.13
C ILE A 313 2.08 -17.79 12.78
N ALA A 314 2.82 -18.12 11.73
CA ALA A 314 2.43 -17.82 10.37
C ALA A 314 1.88 -19.06 9.68
N LEU A 315 0.69 -18.96 9.09
CA LEU A 315 0.09 -20.00 8.23
C LEU A 315 0.13 -19.51 6.79
N ALA A 316 0.71 -20.28 5.88
CA ALA A 316 0.84 -19.88 4.48
C ALA A 316 0.39 -20.95 3.50
N GLY A 317 -0.11 -20.52 2.33
CA GLY A 317 -0.35 -21.41 1.20
C GLY A 317 0.92 -22.13 0.75
N CYS A 318 2.04 -21.41 0.75
CA CYS A 318 3.37 -21.94 0.47
C CYS A 318 4.40 -21.30 1.42
N VAL A 319 5.30 -22.12 1.95
CA VAL A 319 6.40 -21.67 2.81
C VAL A 319 7.72 -21.94 2.11
N ALA A 320 8.57 -20.93 2.04
CA ALA A 320 9.98 -21.04 1.68
C ALA A 320 10.83 -20.34 2.74
N ASN A 321 12.11 -20.71 2.86
CA ASN A 321 13.04 -20.12 3.81
C ASN A 321 12.58 -20.20 5.29
N HIS A 322 11.96 -21.33 5.67
CA HIS A 322 11.40 -21.57 7.02
C HIS A 322 12.34 -21.12 8.15
N ASP A 323 13.58 -21.60 8.15
CA ASP A 323 14.54 -21.32 9.23
C ASP A 323 14.86 -19.82 9.37
N GLN A 324 14.91 -19.09 8.26
CA GLN A 324 15.14 -17.64 8.29
C GLN A 324 13.95 -16.90 8.92
N LEU A 325 12.72 -17.37 8.71
CA LEU A 325 11.52 -16.77 9.28
C LEU A 325 11.44 -17.02 10.79
N VAL A 326 11.75 -18.24 11.24
CA VAL A 326 11.82 -18.56 12.67
C VAL A 326 12.91 -17.72 13.35
N LEU A 327 14.10 -17.63 12.74
CA LEU A 327 15.19 -16.77 13.22
C LEU A 327 14.79 -15.28 13.29
N ALA A 328 13.92 -14.82 12.39
CA ALA A 328 13.42 -13.45 12.40
C ALA A 328 12.46 -13.15 13.57
N GLY A 329 11.86 -14.18 14.18
CA GLY A 329 11.05 -14.05 15.39
C GLY A 329 9.68 -14.74 15.35
N PHE A 330 9.31 -15.41 14.26
CA PHE A 330 8.13 -16.26 14.27
C PHE A 330 8.34 -17.45 15.22
N HIS A 331 7.34 -17.77 16.03
CA HIS A 331 7.37 -18.95 16.89
C HIS A 331 7.34 -20.23 16.03
N ASN A 332 6.52 -20.22 14.96
CA ASN A 332 6.47 -21.27 13.96
C ASN A 332 5.94 -20.73 12.62
N VAL A 333 6.25 -21.40 11.51
CA VAL A 333 5.71 -21.12 10.18
C VAL A 333 5.24 -22.41 9.54
N VAL A 334 3.95 -22.51 9.24
CA VAL A 334 3.32 -23.76 8.80
C VAL A 334 2.65 -23.59 7.44
N GLY A 335 2.97 -24.49 6.50
CA GLY A 335 2.28 -24.58 5.22
C GLY A 335 0.94 -25.28 5.36
N ILE A 336 -0.13 -24.72 4.78
CA ILE A 336 -1.46 -25.35 4.80
C ILE A 336 -1.61 -26.46 3.75
N ASN A 337 -0.70 -26.51 2.79
CA ASN A 337 -0.74 -27.47 1.68
C ASN A 337 0.29 -28.58 1.87
N PRO A 338 -0.06 -29.85 1.60
CA PRO A 338 0.90 -30.93 1.45
C PRO A 338 1.95 -30.60 0.36
N PRO A 339 3.20 -31.09 0.50
CA PRO A 339 4.30 -30.80 -0.44
C PRO A 339 3.97 -31.08 -1.91
N ASP A 340 3.20 -32.14 -2.19
CA ASP A 340 2.87 -32.59 -3.55
C ASP A 340 1.54 -32.03 -4.09
N SER A 341 0.98 -31.00 -3.45
CA SER A 341 -0.29 -30.41 -3.89
C SER A 341 -0.18 -29.73 -5.26
N LEU A 342 -1.08 -30.07 -6.17
CA LEU A 342 -1.24 -29.31 -7.42
C LEU A 342 -1.71 -27.88 -7.10
N LEU A 343 -1.03 -26.88 -7.66
CA LEU A 343 -1.37 -25.47 -7.45
C LEU A 343 -2.83 -25.17 -7.83
N SER A 344 -3.30 -25.72 -8.95
CA SER A 344 -4.68 -25.52 -9.42
C SER A 344 -5.75 -26.03 -8.44
N GLU A 345 -5.42 -27.03 -7.63
CA GLU A 345 -6.29 -27.52 -6.57
C GLU A 345 -6.15 -26.68 -5.30
N ALA A 346 -4.91 -26.40 -4.89
CA ALA A 346 -4.59 -25.61 -3.69
C ALA A 346 -5.16 -24.18 -3.75
N MET A 347 -5.30 -23.62 -4.96
CA MET A 347 -5.87 -22.29 -5.19
C MET A 347 -7.40 -22.25 -5.06
N LYS A 348 -8.11 -23.38 -5.09
CA LYS A 348 -9.58 -23.39 -4.95
C LYS A 348 -9.97 -22.91 -3.56
N VAL A 349 -10.87 -21.94 -3.50
CA VAL A 349 -11.35 -21.30 -2.25
C VAL A 349 -11.75 -22.35 -1.21
N GLU A 350 -12.57 -23.32 -1.60
CA GLU A 350 -13.07 -24.37 -0.70
C GLU A 350 -11.93 -25.20 -0.09
N VAL A 351 -10.93 -25.53 -0.91
CA VAL A 351 -9.79 -26.36 -0.54
C VAL A 351 -8.85 -25.58 0.38
N ALA A 352 -8.50 -24.36 -0.01
CA ALA A 352 -7.64 -23.48 0.79
C ALA A 352 -8.27 -23.18 2.16
N ALA A 353 -9.57 -22.86 2.20
CA ALA A 353 -10.27 -22.58 3.46
C ALA A 353 -10.34 -23.82 4.35
N HIS A 354 -10.65 -25.00 3.80
CA HIS A 354 -10.68 -26.25 4.56
C HIS A 354 -9.30 -26.61 5.13
N ARG A 355 -8.25 -26.48 4.32
CA ARG A 355 -6.87 -26.73 4.75
C ARG A 355 -6.43 -25.76 5.83
N LEU A 356 -6.67 -24.45 5.65
CA LEU A 356 -6.36 -23.43 6.65
C LEU A 356 -7.08 -23.69 7.98
N ARG A 357 -8.37 -24.04 7.95
CA ARG A 357 -9.15 -24.42 9.14
C ARG A 357 -8.48 -25.58 9.89
N ASN A 358 -8.14 -26.66 9.18
CA ASN A 358 -7.53 -27.84 9.79
C ASN A 358 -6.14 -27.53 10.35
N THR A 359 -5.31 -26.77 9.62
CA THR A 359 -3.98 -26.38 10.11
C THR A 359 -4.07 -25.51 11.35
N ALA A 360 -4.96 -24.49 11.37
CA ALA A 360 -5.16 -23.64 12.54
C ALA A 360 -5.60 -24.45 13.77
N LYS A 361 -6.50 -25.43 13.58
CA LYS A 361 -6.96 -26.33 14.63
C LYS A 361 -5.79 -27.12 15.26
N GLU A 362 -4.97 -27.75 14.44
CA GLU A 362 -3.89 -28.61 14.93
C GLU A 362 -2.76 -27.81 15.57
N VAL A 363 -2.41 -26.65 15.00
CA VAL A 363 -1.37 -25.76 15.54
C VAL A 363 -1.73 -25.25 16.94
N VAL A 364 -2.98 -24.83 17.17
CA VAL A 364 -3.39 -24.34 18.50
C VAL A 364 -3.46 -25.48 19.52
N LYS A 365 -3.88 -26.68 19.12
CA LYS A 365 -3.80 -27.86 20.00
C LYS A 365 -2.37 -28.17 20.41
N GLU A 366 -1.43 -28.15 19.46
CA GLU A 366 -0.03 -28.45 19.74
C GLU A 366 0.53 -27.51 20.82
N ILE A 367 0.25 -26.21 20.70
CA ILE A 367 0.75 -25.21 21.66
C ILE A 367 0.10 -25.35 23.04
N PHE A 368 -1.23 -25.45 23.10
CA PHE A 368 -1.95 -25.34 24.37
C PHE A 368 -2.25 -26.69 25.05
N LEU A 369 -2.15 -27.81 24.36
CA LEU A 369 -2.28 -29.15 24.96
C LEU A 369 -0.93 -29.79 25.25
N ASN A 370 0.08 -29.58 24.40
CA ASN A 370 1.40 -30.18 24.60
C ASN A 370 2.40 -29.24 25.29
N GLY A 371 2.07 -27.95 25.44
CA GLY A 371 2.92 -26.91 26.06
C GLY A 371 2.95 -26.88 27.59
N ASN A 372 2.40 -27.88 28.30
CA ASN A 372 2.64 -28.06 29.73
C ASN A 372 4.04 -28.66 29.95
N HIS A 373 5.07 -27.83 29.88
CA HIS A 373 6.42 -28.14 30.39
C HIS A 373 6.86 -27.12 31.43
#